data_AF-A0A2X3EYV0-F1
#
_entry.id   AF-A0A2X3EYV0-F1
#
_cell.length_a   1.000
_cell.length_b   1.000
_cell.length_c   1.000
_cell.angle_alpha   90.00
_cell.angle_beta   90.00
_cell.angle_gamma   90.00
#
_symmetry.space_group_name_H-M   'P 1'
#
loop_
_entity.id
_entity.type
_entity.pdbx_description
1 polymer ?
#
loop_
_entity_poly.entity_id
_entity_poly.type
_entity_poly.pdbx_seq_one_letter_code
_entity_poly.pdbx_strand_id
1 'polypeptide(L)'
;MLFHYSLLPRLAVALLVGAGLGLVGVLFQQVLRNPLAEPTTLGVATGAQLGITVTTLWAIPGVLASQFAALAGACLVGALVFGVSWASACRR
;
A
#
# COMPACT_ATOMS: atom_id res chain seq x y z
N MET A 1 8.38 2.13 -31.71
CA MET A 1 9.31 1.59 -30.70
C MET A 1 8.99 2.06 -29.27
N LEU A 2 8.69 3.35 -29.01
CA LEU A 2 8.31 3.81 -27.66
C LEU A 2 7.00 3.21 -27.09
N PHE A 3 6.00 2.95 -27.94
CA PHE A 3 4.69 2.42 -27.52
C PHE A 3 4.79 1.06 -26.81
N HIS A 4 5.64 0.16 -27.30
CA HIS A 4 5.85 -1.16 -26.70
C HIS A 4 6.65 -1.11 -25.40
N TYR A 5 7.67 -0.24 -25.33
CA TYR A 5 8.55 -0.17 -24.17
C TYR A 5 7.98 0.62 -22.99
N SER A 6 7.06 1.57 -23.22
CA SER A 6 6.58 2.47 -22.15
C SER A 6 5.08 2.36 -21.86
N LEU A 7 4.23 2.15 -22.88
CA LEU A 7 2.77 2.18 -22.68
C LEU A 7 2.21 0.81 -22.31
N LEU A 8 2.65 -0.27 -22.97
CA LEU A 8 2.24 -1.64 -22.63
C LEU A 8 2.50 -2.02 -21.16
N PRO A 9 3.73 -1.86 -20.61
CA PRO A 9 3.97 -2.20 -19.21
C PRO A 9 3.17 -1.31 -18.25
N ARG A 10 3.00 -0.03 -18.57
CA ARG A 10 2.25 0.90 -17.72
C ARG A 10 0.75 0.63 -17.71
N LEU A 11 0.17 0.28 -18.85
CA LEU A 11 -1.24 -0.16 -18.94
C LEU A 11 -1.45 -1.47 -18.19
N ALA A 12 -0.54 -2.43 -18.31
CA ALA A 12 -0.62 -3.69 -17.57
C ALA A 12 -0.59 -3.46 -16.06
N VAL A 13 0.35 -2.66 -15.56
CA VAL A 13 0.44 -2.31 -14.14
C VAL A 13 -0.80 -1.52 -13.68
N ALA A 14 -1.28 -0.55 -14.47
CA ALA A 14 -2.47 0.22 -14.12
C ALA A 14 -3.73 -0.66 -14.00
N LEU A 15 -3.91 -1.64 -14.90
CA LEU A 15 -5.02 -2.59 -14.82
C LEU A 15 -4.89 -3.51 -13.61
N LEU A 16 -3.70 -4.05 -13.34
CA LEU A 16 -3.46 -4.94 -12.20
C LEU A 16 -3.65 -4.22 -10.86
N VAL A 17 -3.06 -3.03 -10.71
CA VAL A 17 -3.17 -2.22 -9.50
C VAL A 17 -4.60 -1.72 -9.32
N GLY A 18 -5.25 -1.24 -10.38
CA GLY A 18 -6.65 -0.79 -10.34
C GLY A 18 -7.62 -1.90 -9.95
N ALA A 19 -7.50 -3.09 -10.55
CA ALA A 19 -8.32 -4.25 -10.20
C ALA A 19 -8.08 -4.68 -8.74
N GLY A 20 -6.82 -4.70 -8.29
CA GLY A 20 -6.46 -5.03 -6.92
C GLY A 20 -7.04 -4.04 -5.90
N LEU A 21 -6.86 -2.73 -6.13
CA LEU A 21 -7.41 -1.68 -5.28
C LEU A 21 -8.94 -1.69 -5.25
N GLY A 22 -9.60 -1.95 -6.38
CA GLY A 22 -11.05 -2.08 -6.45
C GLY A 22 -11.58 -3.25 -5.63
N LEU A 23 -10.94 -4.43 -5.74
CA LEU A 23 -11.32 -5.61 -4.98
C LEU A 23 -11.11 -5.41 -3.47
N VAL A 24 -9.97 -4.83 -3.09
CA VAL A 24 -9.67 -4.45 -1.70
C VAL A 24 -10.69 -3.44 -1.18
N GLY A 25 -11.07 -2.44 -1.97
CA GLY A 25 -12.10 -1.45 -1.61
C GLY A 25 -13.45 -2.08 -1.31
N VAL A 26 -13.93 -2.99 -2.17
CA VAL A 26 -15.20 -3.71 -1.95
C VAL A 26 -15.13 -4.58 -0.69
N LEU A 27 -14.02 -5.28 -0.46
CA LEU A 27 -13.83 -6.09 0.75
C LEU A 27 -13.86 -5.23 2.02
N PHE A 28 -13.19 -4.08 2.04
CA PHE A 28 -13.22 -3.18 3.20
C PHE A 28 -14.61 -2.57 3.41
N GLN A 29 -15.31 -2.19 2.35
CA GLN A 29 -16.69 -1.70 2.43
C GLN A 29 -17.63 -2.77 3.02
N GLN A 30 -17.44 -4.05 2.68
CA GLN A 30 -18.22 -5.16 3.24
C GLN A 30 -17.87 -5.44 4.70
N VAL A 31 -16.59 -5.44 5.07
CA VAL A 31 -16.13 -5.71 6.44
C VAL A 31 -16.57 -4.61 7.41
N LEU A 32 -16.38 -3.33 7.04
CA LEU A 32 -16.75 -2.21 7.90
C LEU A 32 -18.24 -1.87 7.83
N ARG A 33 -19.00 -2.45 6.89
CA ARG A 33 -20.38 -2.08 6.55
C ARG A 33 -20.55 -0.57 6.40
N ASN A 34 -19.48 0.12 6.01
CA ASN A 34 -19.42 1.56 5.90
C ASN A 34 -18.91 1.93 4.50
N PRO A 35 -19.78 2.48 3.62
CA PRO A 35 -19.41 2.82 2.25
C PRO A 35 -18.36 3.95 2.15
N LEU A 36 -18.01 4.62 3.26
CA LEU A 36 -16.97 5.66 3.33
C LEU A 36 -15.59 5.13 3.73
N ALA A 37 -15.45 3.83 4.06
CA ALA A 37 -14.17 3.27 4.46
C ALA A 37 -13.29 2.96 3.23
N GLU A 38 -12.29 3.81 2.99
CA GLU A 38 -11.30 3.60 1.93
C GLU A 38 -10.03 2.89 2.46
N PRO A 39 -9.47 1.90 1.73
CA PRO A 39 -8.28 1.17 2.16
C PRO A 39 -7.03 2.05 2.33
N THR A 40 -7.02 3.22 1.71
CA THR A 40 -5.98 4.25 1.85
C THR A 40 -5.93 4.87 3.26
N THR A 41 -7.03 4.83 4.03
CA THR A 41 -7.08 5.38 5.40
C THR A 41 -6.44 4.48 6.46
N LEU A 42 -6.09 3.24 6.13
CA LEU A 42 -5.48 2.28 7.07
C LEU A 42 -4.00 2.56 7.39
N GLY A 43 -3.43 3.65 6.88
CA GLY A 43 -2.05 4.03 7.17
C GLY A 43 -0.97 3.25 6.40
N VAL A 44 -1.34 2.28 5.56
CA VAL A 44 -0.40 1.52 4.74
C VAL A 44 0.33 2.42 3.73
N ALA A 45 -0.39 3.38 3.13
CA ALA A 45 0.19 4.35 2.19
C ALA A 45 1.19 5.30 2.88
N THR A 46 0.85 5.79 4.08
CA THR A 46 1.76 6.64 4.87
C THR A 46 2.96 5.85 5.38
N GLY A 47 2.80 4.57 5.71
CA GLY A 47 3.91 3.66 6.02
C GLY A 47 4.87 3.42 4.86
N ALA A 48 4.35 3.25 3.65
CA ALA A 48 5.18 3.15 2.44
C ALA A 48 6.00 4.42 2.21
N GLN A 49 5.35 5.58 2.37
CA GLN A 49 5.98 6.88 2.18
C GLN A 49 7.07 7.14 3.22
N LEU A 50 6.85 6.76 4.48
CA LEU A 50 7.89 6.77 5.52
C LEU A 50 9.11 5.92 5.15
N GLY A 51 8.91 4.71 4.63
CA GLY A 51 10.00 3.85 4.15
C GLY A 51 10.84 4.50 3.05
N ILE A 52 10.18 5.14 2.08
CA ILE A 52 10.86 5.90 1.03
C ILE A 52 11.63 7.09 1.62
N THR A 53 11.01 7.88 2.49
CA THR A 53 11.67 9.04 3.11
C THR A 53 12.91 8.63 3.91
N VAL A 54 12.86 7.51 4.65
CA VAL A 54 14.02 6.99 5.39
C VAL A 54 15.15 6.60 4.43
N THR A 55 14.86 5.84 3.37
CA THR A 55 15.91 5.47 2.39
C THR A 55 16.49 6.66 1.65
N THR A 56 15.67 7.66 1.36
CA THR A 56 16.09 8.91 0.71
C THR A 56 16.99 9.73 1.64
N LEU A 57 16.62 9.83 2.92
CA LEU A 57 17.38 10.57 3.93
C LEU A 57 18.74 9.92 4.22
N TRP A 58 18.80 8.59 4.24
CA TRP A 58 20.05 7.83 4.40
C TRP A 58 20.86 7.70 3.11
N ALA A 59 20.42 8.36 2.03
CA ALA A 59 21.07 8.41 0.72
C ALA A 59 21.50 7.03 0.20
N ILE A 60 20.71 5.98 0.48
CA ILE A 60 21.03 4.60 0.07
C ILE A 60 20.84 4.53 -1.45
N PRO A 61 21.92 4.33 -2.24
CA PRO A 61 21.80 4.31 -3.69
C PRO A 61 21.14 2.99 -4.12
N GLY A 62 20.01 3.09 -4.83
CA GLY A 62 19.38 1.95 -5.49
C GLY A 62 17.85 2.05 -5.52
N VAL A 63 17.29 2.05 -6.73
CA VAL A 63 15.83 2.02 -6.94
C VAL A 63 15.20 0.79 -6.27
N LEU A 64 15.89 -0.35 -6.24
CA LEU A 64 15.41 -1.54 -5.53
C LEU A 64 15.35 -1.32 -4.02
N ALA A 65 16.33 -0.64 -3.43
CA ALA A 65 16.38 -0.39 -1.99
C ALA A 65 15.20 0.48 -1.53
N SER A 66 14.85 1.53 -2.29
CA SER A 66 13.69 2.36 -2.01
C SER A 66 12.37 1.60 -2.15
N GLN A 67 12.25 0.70 -3.14
CA GLN A 67 11.05 -0.13 -3.33
C GLN A 67 10.87 -1.14 -2.20
N PHE A 68 11.94 -1.82 -1.77
CA PHE A 68 11.89 -2.75 -0.64
C PHE A 68 11.61 -2.04 0.68
N ALA A 69 12.17 -0.85 0.89
CA ALA A 69 11.87 -0.07 2.08
C ALA A 69 10.44 0.48 2.09
N ALA A 70 9.90 0.89 0.94
CA ALA A 70 8.49 1.24 0.81
C ALA A 70 7.59 0.06 1.17
N LEU A 71 7.92 -1.13 0.65
CA LEU A 71 7.19 -2.36 0.98
C LEU A 71 7.29 -2.70 2.47
N ALA A 72 8.49 -2.64 3.05
CA ALA A 72 8.71 -2.92 4.46
C ALA A 72 7.96 -1.94 5.37
N GLY A 73 8.00 -0.64 5.04
CA GLY A 73 7.27 0.40 5.76
C GLY A 73 5.75 0.23 5.66
N ALA A 74 5.24 -0.11 4.48
CA ALA A 74 3.83 -0.42 4.26
C ALA A 74 3.37 -1.63 5.08
N CYS A 75 4.13 -2.73 5.03
CA CYS A 75 3.84 -3.96 5.77
C CYS A 75 3.92 -3.74 7.29
N LEU A 76 4.90 -3.00 7.79
CA LEU A 76 5.04 -2.68 9.22
C LEU A 76 3.83 -1.91 9.72
N VAL A 77 3.45 -0.82 9.05
CA VAL A 77 2.30 -0.02 9.49
C VAL A 77 1.00 -0.80 9.34
N GLY A 78 0.83 -1.56 8.26
CA GLY A 78 -0.33 -2.43 8.07
C GLY A 78 -0.47 -3.48 9.17
N ALA A 79 0.63 -4.16 9.53
CA ALA A 79 0.65 -5.12 10.63
C ALA A 79 0.36 -4.48 11.99
N LEU A 80 0.89 -3.27 12.22
CA LEU A 80 0.69 -2.54 13.47
C LEU A 80 -0.78 -2.11 13.63
N VAL A 81 -1.38 -1.56 12.58
CA VAL A 81 -2.81 -1.18 12.56
C VAL A 81 -3.70 -2.40 12.74
N PHE A 82 -3.38 -3.51 12.06
CA PHE A 82 -4.11 -4.76 12.22
C PHE A 82 -3.95 -5.34 13.64
N GLY A 83 -2.77 -5.25 14.24
CA GLY A 83 -2.55 -5.65 15.64
C GLY A 83 -3.37 -4.81 16.63
N VAL A 84 -3.46 -3.49 16.42
CA VAL A 84 -4.26 -2.59 17.27
C VAL A 84 -5.76 -2.81 17.08
N SER A 85 -6.23 -3.04 15.85
CA SER A 85 -7.64 -3.36 15.58
C SER A 85 -8.04 -4.70 16.21
N TRP A 86 -7.15 -5.70 16.18
CA TRP A 86 -7.40 -6.98 16.82
C TRP A 86 -7.40 -6.88 18.35
N ALA A 87 -6.46 -6.11 18.92
CA ALA A 87 -6.41 -5.87 20.36
C ALA A 87 -7.61 -5.09 20.89
N SER A 88 -8.22 -4.21 20.08
CA SER A 88 -9.45 -3.50 20.44
C SER A 88 -10.70 -4.38 20.29
N ALA A 89 -10.73 -5.29 19.31
CA ALA A 89 -11.78 -6.30 19.17
C ALA A 89 -11.78 -7.32 20.32
N CYS A 90 -10.61 -7.76 20.79
CA CYS A 90 -10.48 -8.70 21.91
C CYS A 90 -10.75 -8.07 23.29
N ARG A 91 -10.89 -6.74 23.37
CA ARG A 91 -11.15 -5.98 24.60
C ARG A 91 -12.64 -5.62 24.79
N ARG A 92 -13.51 -6.01 23.85
CA ARG A 92 -14.97 -5.98 23.98
C ARG A 92 -15.51 -7.38 24.24
#